data_AF-A0A0N9ZI79-F1
#
_entry.id   AF-A0A0N9ZI79-F1
#
_cell.length_a   1.000
_cell.length_b   1.000
_cell.length_c   1.000
_cell.angle_alpha   90.00
_cell.angle_beta   90.00
_cell.angle_gamma   90.00
#
_symmetry.space_group_name_H-M   'P 1'
#
loop_
_entity.id
_entity.type
_entity.pdbx_description
1 polymer ?
#
loop_
_entity_poly.entity_id
_entity_poly.type
_entity_poly.pdbx_seq_one_letter_code
_entity_poly.pdbx_strand_id
1 'polypeptide(L)'
;MTTDANETKGAVLAVDLDGTLLQSDMLHETFWNAASHDWSAAIRAIRTLKSGKAALKRDLATRASVDVTTLPYNCEVLDYIAKWRDGGGVVVLVTATDQILADQIATHLGVFDAVYGSDGDRNLKGQIKAEFLVDRYGERGFAYVGDHAADLDVWAHAARAISVNASEALRAQVSALGIEVEHLGTAHIDRKPYIKALRPHQWLKNILVFVPLLLAHHLDVVSFVRALMAFVAFSLVASSVYVLNDLLDLNADRAHARKCKRPFAAGTVPIAHGTAMAGVLLGVGAVLSVALGPIFLFVMLSYYAMTTAYSFYFKRRAVIDVSVLSGLYTLRIIAGGVAVGVPLSMWLLAFSVFFFFALAAVKRQAELVDNINAGKVQAEGRGYRNEDAEVISQMALGTGYVSILVLALYMNSPDVALLYSNPPALWGICLILLFWISRIVLLTHRGEMHDDPIVFAVRDRISRLCGMMVVGFAVLGAVM
;
A
#
# COMPACT_ATOMS: atom_id res chain seq x y z
N MET A 1 -11.93 22.01 -31.79
CA MET A 1 -12.34 23.42 -31.79
C MET A 1 -11.14 24.22 -31.38
N THR A 2 -10.56 24.97 -32.30
CA THR A 2 -9.45 25.89 -32.07
C THR A 2 -10.03 27.12 -31.37
N THR A 3 -9.82 27.23 -30.07
CA THR A 3 -9.99 28.50 -29.34
C THR A 3 -9.07 29.51 -30.01
N ASP A 4 -9.64 30.59 -30.55
CA ASP A 4 -8.87 31.62 -31.24
C ASP A 4 -7.91 32.27 -30.23
N ALA A 5 -6.61 32.28 -30.55
CA ALA A 5 -5.54 32.83 -29.70
C ALA A 5 -5.73 34.33 -29.33
N ASN A 6 -6.77 34.97 -29.86
CA ASN A 6 -7.16 36.35 -29.58
C ASN A 6 -8.11 36.49 -28.37
N GLU A 7 -8.81 35.42 -27.95
CA GLU A 7 -9.76 35.45 -26.81
C GLU A 7 -9.06 35.42 -25.44
N THR A 8 -7.85 34.85 -25.36
CA THR A 8 -7.13 34.63 -24.09
C THR A 8 -6.26 35.80 -23.66
N LYS A 9 -6.03 36.79 -24.52
CA LYS A 9 -5.06 37.86 -24.28
C LYS A 9 -5.51 38.75 -23.13
N GLY A 10 -4.81 38.69 -22.00
CA GLY A 10 -5.17 39.41 -20.76
C GLY A 10 -6.31 38.79 -19.94
N ALA A 11 -6.86 37.64 -20.37
CA ALA A 11 -7.88 36.92 -19.62
C ALA A 11 -7.27 36.13 -18.46
N VAL A 12 -7.93 36.15 -17.30
CA VAL A 12 -7.46 35.48 -16.08
C VAL A 12 -8.02 34.06 -16.02
N LEU A 13 -7.14 33.07 -15.86
CA LEU A 13 -7.47 31.68 -15.54
C LEU A 13 -7.12 31.41 -14.07
N ALA A 14 -8.14 31.26 -13.23
CA ALA A 14 -7.98 30.84 -11.85
C ALA A 14 -8.08 29.31 -11.77
N VAL A 15 -7.09 28.67 -11.15
CA VAL A 15 -6.95 27.21 -11.08
C VAL A 15 -7.00 26.74 -9.64
N ASP A 16 -7.84 25.75 -9.33
CA ASP A 16 -7.77 25.07 -8.02
C ASP A 16 -6.64 24.04 -7.96
N LEU A 17 -6.20 23.76 -6.73
CA LEU A 17 -5.11 22.80 -6.50
C LEU A 17 -5.62 21.37 -6.29
N ASP A 18 -6.31 21.14 -5.18
CA ASP A 18 -6.68 19.80 -4.69
C ASP A 18 -7.76 19.20 -5.59
N GLY A 19 -7.58 17.97 -6.08
CA GLY A 19 -8.52 17.31 -7.00
C GLY A 19 -8.52 17.83 -8.44
N THR A 20 -7.97 19.03 -8.67
CA THR A 20 -7.91 19.71 -9.96
C THR A 20 -6.51 19.63 -10.59
N LEU A 21 -5.57 20.47 -10.15
CA LEU A 21 -4.17 20.44 -10.61
C LEU A 21 -3.42 19.24 -10.04
N LEU A 22 -3.75 18.83 -8.82
CA LEU A 22 -3.29 17.60 -8.19
C LEU A 22 -4.38 16.54 -8.25
N GLN A 23 -4.00 15.30 -8.56
CA GLN A 23 -4.91 14.15 -8.43
C GLN A 23 -5.13 13.70 -6.97
N SER A 24 -4.46 14.36 -6.02
CA SER A 24 -4.58 14.13 -4.59
C SER A 24 -5.02 15.40 -3.85
N ASP A 25 -5.16 15.28 -2.53
CA ASP A 25 -5.58 16.37 -1.63
C ASP A 25 -4.46 16.61 -0.60
N MET A 26 -3.97 17.83 -0.55
CA MET A 26 -2.82 18.23 0.28
C MET A 26 -3.07 18.10 1.78
N LEU A 27 -4.32 18.16 2.26
CA LEU A 27 -4.62 17.89 3.67
C LEU A 27 -4.28 16.43 4.01
N HIS A 28 -4.63 15.51 3.11
CA HIS A 28 -4.32 14.10 3.30
C HIS A 28 -2.83 13.80 3.07
N GLU A 29 -2.19 14.43 2.09
CA GLU A 29 -0.74 14.32 1.86
C GLU A 29 0.06 14.73 3.11
N THR A 30 -0.24 15.93 3.64
CA THR A 30 0.47 16.47 4.80
C THR A 30 0.18 15.68 6.07
N PHE A 31 -1.07 15.23 6.28
CA PHE A 31 -1.43 14.38 7.40
C PHE A 31 -0.63 13.07 7.42
N TRP A 32 -0.63 12.33 6.32
CA TRP A 32 0.02 11.03 6.26
C TRP A 32 1.56 11.14 6.26
N ASN A 33 2.10 12.19 5.64
CA ASN A 33 3.52 12.51 5.75
C ASN A 33 3.94 12.84 7.20
N ALA A 34 3.15 13.65 7.91
CA ALA A 34 3.43 13.94 9.31
C ALA A 34 3.35 12.67 10.18
N ALA A 35 2.34 11.83 9.93
CA ALA A 35 2.14 10.57 10.66
C ALA A 35 3.25 9.52 10.39
N SER A 36 3.90 9.55 9.22
CA SER A 36 4.99 8.62 8.89
C SER A 36 6.29 8.95 9.61
N HIS A 37 6.51 10.22 9.96
CA HIS A 37 7.66 10.67 10.75
C HIS A 37 7.38 10.63 12.25
N ASP A 38 6.16 10.96 12.69
CA ASP A 38 5.75 10.97 14.09
C ASP A 38 4.30 10.53 14.24
N TRP A 39 4.10 9.33 14.81
CA TRP A 39 2.76 8.77 15.04
C TRP A 39 1.88 9.65 15.95
N SER A 40 2.49 10.46 16.84
CA SER A 40 1.75 11.37 17.71
C SER A 40 1.18 12.58 16.96
N ALA A 41 1.62 12.82 15.71
CA ALA A 41 1.05 13.83 14.82
C ALA A 41 -0.43 13.55 14.52
N ALA A 42 -0.83 12.27 14.40
CA ALA A 42 -2.24 11.92 14.19
C ALA A 42 -3.13 12.35 15.37
N ILE A 43 -2.66 12.15 16.61
CA ILE A 43 -3.38 12.56 17.82
C ILE A 43 -3.45 14.10 17.92
N ARG A 44 -2.37 14.78 17.56
CA ARG A 44 -2.34 16.25 17.56
C ARG A 44 -3.24 16.84 16.50
N ALA A 45 -3.27 16.28 15.28
CA ALA A 45 -4.19 16.71 14.23
C ALA A 45 -5.65 16.71 14.70
N ILE A 46 -6.06 15.66 15.45
CA ILE A 46 -7.41 15.59 16.06
C ILE A 46 -7.62 16.72 17.07
N ARG A 47 -6.60 17.09 17.86
CA ARG A 47 -6.68 18.22 18.81
C ARG A 47 -6.76 19.56 18.09
N THR A 48 -5.89 19.80 17.10
CA THR A 48 -5.84 21.06 16.33
C THR A 48 -7.11 21.27 15.51
N LEU A 49 -7.77 20.19 15.06
CA LEU A 49 -9.06 20.28 14.37
C LEU A 49 -10.13 20.99 15.21
N LYS A 50 -10.05 20.92 16.54
CA LYS A 50 -10.97 21.67 17.43
C LYS A 50 -10.85 23.18 17.29
N SER A 51 -9.71 23.67 16.81
CA SER A 51 -9.44 25.10 16.55
C SER A 51 -9.81 25.52 15.12
N GLY A 52 -10.36 24.63 14.29
CA GLY A 52 -10.80 24.92 12.93
C GLY A 52 -9.94 24.28 11.83
N LYS A 53 -10.49 24.23 10.60
CA LYS A 53 -9.84 23.56 9.46
C LYS A 53 -8.60 24.31 8.94
N ALA A 54 -8.62 25.65 8.96
CA ALA A 54 -7.48 26.45 8.52
C ALA A 54 -6.28 26.30 9.47
N ALA A 55 -6.51 26.33 10.79
CA ALA A 55 -5.50 26.06 11.80
C ALA A 55 -4.88 24.65 11.66
N LEU A 56 -5.69 23.63 11.39
CA LEU A 56 -5.19 22.28 11.12
C LEU A 56 -4.28 22.23 9.89
N LYS A 57 -4.68 22.87 8.79
CA LYS A 57 -3.87 22.92 7.56
C LYS A 57 -2.52 23.60 7.81
N ARG A 58 -2.50 24.69 8.56
CA ARG A 58 -1.27 25.41 8.94
C ARG A 58 -0.33 24.55 9.79
N ASP A 59 -0.85 23.90 10.82
CA ASP A 59 -0.05 23.01 11.69
C ASP A 59 0.52 21.82 10.93
N LEU A 60 -0.25 21.25 9.99
CA LEU A 60 0.24 20.17 9.13
C LEU A 60 1.27 20.65 8.10
N ALA A 61 1.02 21.79 7.43
CA ALA A 61 1.93 22.35 6.44
C ALA A 61 3.30 22.73 7.01
N THR A 62 3.36 23.19 8.26
CA THR A 62 4.62 23.56 8.92
C THR A 62 5.44 22.37 9.41
N ARG A 63 4.82 21.20 9.57
CA ARG A 63 5.48 19.99 10.10
C ARG A 63 5.76 18.93 9.04
N ALA A 64 4.91 18.85 8.02
CA ALA A 64 5.06 17.88 6.95
C ALA A 64 6.18 18.31 5.99
N SER A 65 7.04 17.37 5.63
CA SER A 65 8.06 17.51 4.59
C SER A 65 7.56 16.84 3.31
N VAL A 66 6.53 17.41 2.70
CA VAL A 66 6.00 16.91 1.42
C VAL A 66 6.92 17.36 0.30
N ASP A 67 7.44 16.40 -0.48
CA ASP A 67 8.24 16.71 -1.67
C ASP A 67 7.30 17.08 -2.83
N VAL A 68 7.15 18.38 -3.04
CA VAL A 68 6.27 18.93 -4.09
C VAL A 68 6.67 18.49 -5.49
N THR A 69 7.91 18.07 -5.72
CA THR A 69 8.39 17.69 -7.06
C THR A 69 7.84 16.34 -7.54
N THR A 70 7.34 15.53 -6.61
CA THR A 70 6.88 14.16 -6.89
C THR A 70 5.36 14.00 -6.79
N LEU A 71 4.64 15.08 -6.48
CA LEU A 71 3.18 15.07 -6.34
C LEU A 71 2.50 14.60 -7.65
N PRO A 72 1.31 13.96 -7.56
CA PRO A 72 0.63 13.41 -8.73
C PRO A 72 -0.10 14.53 -9.49
N TYR A 73 0.64 15.35 -10.23
CA TYR A 73 0.10 16.43 -11.05
C TYR A 73 -0.78 15.89 -12.19
N ASN A 74 -1.84 16.62 -12.50
CA ASN A 74 -2.70 16.35 -13.64
C ASN A 74 -2.12 16.98 -14.91
N CYS A 75 -1.51 16.16 -15.76
CA CYS A 75 -0.90 16.62 -17.01
C CYS A 75 -1.89 17.32 -17.95
N GLU A 76 -3.15 16.91 -17.99
CA GLU A 76 -4.15 17.54 -18.86
C GLU A 76 -4.43 18.99 -18.45
N VAL A 77 -4.45 19.26 -17.14
CA VAL A 77 -4.60 20.62 -16.59
C VAL A 77 -3.33 21.45 -16.82
N LEU A 78 -2.14 20.85 -16.68
CA LEU A 78 -0.88 21.52 -16.98
C LEU A 78 -0.77 21.91 -18.47
N ASP A 79 -1.18 21.02 -19.38
CA ASP A 79 -1.23 21.29 -20.81
C ASP A 79 -2.24 22.39 -21.14
N TYR A 80 -3.38 22.42 -20.43
CA TYR A 80 -4.38 23.48 -20.56
C TYR A 80 -3.83 24.84 -20.09
N ILE A 81 -3.14 24.87 -18.95
CA ILE A 81 -2.47 26.07 -18.42
C ILE A 81 -1.42 26.58 -19.41
N ALA A 82 -0.59 25.69 -19.97
CA ALA A 82 0.43 26.06 -20.95
C ALA A 82 -0.20 26.74 -22.18
N LYS A 83 -1.26 26.16 -22.74
CA LYS A 83 -2.00 26.75 -23.87
C LYS A 83 -2.59 28.12 -23.54
N TRP A 84 -3.12 28.30 -22.34
CA TRP A 84 -3.67 29.59 -21.89
C TRP A 84 -2.59 30.68 -21.83
N ARG A 85 -1.40 30.33 -21.31
CA ARG A 85 -0.24 31.24 -21.24
C ARG A 85 0.30 31.57 -22.63
N ASP A 86 0.40 30.59 -23.52
CA ASP A 86 0.85 30.79 -24.91
C ASP A 86 -0.08 31.75 -25.66
N GLY A 87 -1.37 31.77 -25.31
CA GLY A 87 -2.36 32.74 -25.77
C GLY A 87 -2.29 34.13 -25.10
N GLY A 88 -1.28 34.40 -24.26
CA GLY A 88 -1.09 35.69 -23.57
C GLY A 88 -2.02 35.92 -22.38
N GLY A 89 -2.62 34.86 -21.84
CA GLY A 89 -3.46 34.93 -20.65
C GLY A 89 -2.67 34.91 -19.34
N VAL A 90 -3.30 35.38 -18.27
CA VAL A 90 -2.75 35.38 -16.90
C VAL A 90 -3.29 34.16 -16.17
N VAL A 91 -2.42 33.41 -15.48
CA VAL A 91 -2.82 32.20 -14.74
C VAL A 91 -2.54 32.38 -13.26
N VAL A 92 -3.53 32.15 -12.42
CA VAL A 92 -3.43 32.30 -10.96
C VAL A 92 -3.85 31.03 -10.24
N LEU A 93 -3.08 30.64 -9.23
CA LEU A 93 -3.42 29.50 -8.36
C LEU A 93 -4.28 30.01 -7.20
N VAL A 94 -5.50 29.49 -7.04
CA VAL A 94 -6.41 29.88 -5.95
C VAL A 94 -6.93 28.63 -5.26
N THR A 95 -6.42 28.36 -4.05
CA THR A 95 -6.60 27.08 -3.37
C THR A 95 -6.98 27.21 -1.90
N ALA A 96 -7.68 26.20 -1.41
CA ALA A 96 -7.92 26.02 0.02
C ALA A 96 -6.69 25.46 0.77
N THR A 97 -5.64 25.05 0.07
CA THR A 97 -4.37 24.61 0.67
C THR A 97 -3.64 25.79 1.34
N ASP A 98 -2.86 25.51 2.38
CA ASP A 98 -2.08 26.54 3.08
C ASP A 98 -1.14 27.28 2.13
N GLN A 99 -1.03 28.60 2.27
CA GLN A 99 -0.20 29.45 1.42
C GLN A 99 1.25 28.94 1.27
N ILE A 100 1.86 28.39 2.34
CA ILE A 100 3.24 27.91 2.29
C ILE A 100 3.42 26.82 1.23
N LEU A 101 2.49 25.86 1.18
CA LEU A 101 2.54 24.75 0.23
C LEU A 101 2.13 25.19 -1.17
N ALA A 102 1.15 26.10 -1.28
CA ALA A 102 0.74 26.67 -2.54
C ALA A 102 1.91 27.40 -3.22
N ASP A 103 2.67 28.21 -2.46
CA ASP A 103 3.85 28.92 -2.95
C ASP A 103 4.97 27.97 -3.39
N GLN A 104 5.23 26.90 -2.63
CA GLN A 104 6.22 25.88 -2.99
C GLN A 104 5.86 25.17 -4.30
N ILE A 105 4.59 24.78 -4.48
CA ILE A 105 4.10 24.14 -5.70
C ILE A 105 4.19 25.10 -6.88
N ALA A 106 3.77 26.34 -6.71
CA ALA A 106 3.82 27.33 -7.77
C ALA A 106 5.25 27.67 -8.19
N THR A 107 6.18 27.78 -7.22
CA THR A 107 7.61 27.98 -7.48
C THR A 107 8.20 26.80 -8.26
N HIS A 108 7.81 25.57 -7.89
CA HIS A 108 8.27 24.36 -8.58
C HIS A 108 7.77 24.29 -10.03
N LEU A 109 6.49 24.58 -10.27
CA LEU A 109 5.90 24.47 -11.61
C LEU A 109 6.27 25.67 -12.50
N GLY A 110 6.41 26.87 -11.95
CA GLY A 110 6.79 28.07 -12.70
C GLY A 110 5.75 28.57 -13.71
N VAL A 111 4.48 28.14 -13.57
CA VAL A 111 3.39 28.43 -14.53
C VAL A 111 2.35 29.44 -14.01
N PHE A 112 2.49 29.96 -12.79
CA PHE A 112 1.52 30.87 -12.17
C PHE A 112 2.09 32.28 -12.04
N ASP A 113 1.28 33.29 -12.38
CA ASP A 113 1.63 34.70 -12.23
C ASP A 113 1.29 35.24 -10.83
N ALA A 114 0.34 34.60 -10.14
CA ALA A 114 0.03 34.87 -8.74
C ALA A 114 -0.53 33.63 -8.03
N VAL A 115 -0.37 33.59 -6.70
CA VAL A 115 -0.73 32.44 -5.86
C VAL A 115 -1.46 32.91 -4.62
N TYR A 116 -2.62 32.30 -4.36
CA TYR A 116 -3.49 32.62 -3.23
C TYR A 116 -3.95 31.31 -2.56
N GLY A 117 -3.44 31.08 -1.36
CA GLY A 117 -3.79 29.97 -0.48
C GLY A 117 -4.55 30.42 0.75
N SER A 118 -4.98 29.46 1.57
CA SER A 118 -5.55 29.73 2.89
C SER A 118 -4.45 30.12 3.89
N ASP A 119 -4.77 31.02 4.83
CA ASP A 119 -3.80 31.68 5.69
C ASP A 119 -4.04 31.41 7.19
N GLY A 120 -4.27 30.15 7.58
CA GLY A 120 -4.48 29.75 8.98
C GLY A 120 -5.78 30.24 9.65
N ASP A 121 -6.31 31.39 9.20
CA ASP A 121 -7.52 32.05 9.67
C ASP A 121 -8.62 32.03 8.59
N ARG A 122 -8.31 32.41 7.34
CA ARG A 122 -9.25 32.39 6.21
C ARG A 122 -9.04 31.12 5.37
N ASN A 123 -10.09 30.30 5.26
CA ASN A 123 -10.12 29.13 4.39
C ASN A 123 -10.75 29.49 3.02
N LEU A 124 -9.93 29.64 1.97
CA LEU A 124 -10.34 29.95 0.60
C LEU A 124 -11.02 28.74 -0.08
N LYS A 125 -12.25 28.43 0.33
CA LYS A 125 -13.08 27.36 -0.27
C LYS A 125 -14.52 27.83 -0.48
N GLY A 126 -15.18 27.36 -1.53
CA GLY A 126 -16.58 27.65 -1.83
C GLY A 126 -16.84 29.14 -1.98
N GLN A 127 -17.94 29.62 -1.40
CA GLN A 127 -18.33 31.03 -1.40
C GLN A 127 -17.20 32.02 -1.05
N ILE A 128 -16.35 31.75 -0.05
CA ILE A 128 -15.23 32.64 0.31
C ILE A 128 -14.23 32.77 -0.85
N LYS A 129 -14.00 31.69 -1.59
CA LYS A 129 -13.14 31.66 -2.79
C LYS A 129 -13.79 32.47 -3.92
N ALA A 130 -15.11 32.34 -4.09
CA ALA A 130 -15.87 33.09 -5.09
C ALA A 130 -15.82 34.61 -4.82
N GLU A 131 -16.12 35.02 -3.59
CA GLU A 131 -16.05 36.44 -3.16
C GLU A 131 -14.65 37.02 -3.37
N PHE A 132 -13.60 36.27 -3.04
CA PHE A 132 -12.21 36.70 -3.27
C PHE A 132 -11.89 36.92 -4.77
N LEU A 133 -12.34 36.01 -5.63
CA LEU A 133 -12.11 36.12 -7.08
C LEU A 133 -12.89 37.29 -7.69
N VAL A 134 -14.15 37.50 -7.26
CA VAL A 134 -14.98 38.61 -7.71
C VAL A 134 -14.42 39.96 -7.24
N ASP A 135 -13.97 40.08 -5.98
CA ASP A 135 -13.36 41.30 -5.46
C ASP A 135 -12.10 41.69 -6.24
N ARG A 136 -11.31 40.71 -6.68
CA ARG A 136 -10.01 40.93 -7.33
C ARG A 136 -10.07 41.10 -8.84
N TYR A 137 -10.95 40.37 -9.51
CA TYR A 137 -11.00 40.30 -10.98
C TYR A 137 -12.34 40.78 -11.56
N GLY A 138 -13.33 41.06 -10.71
CA GLY A 138 -14.67 41.43 -11.13
C GLY A 138 -15.55 40.22 -11.47
N GLU A 139 -16.86 40.44 -11.47
CA GLU A 139 -17.83 39.45 -11.91
C GLU A 139 -17.67 39.16 -13.41
N ARG A 140 -17.64 37.88 -13.79
CA ARG A 140 -17.29 37.41 -15.14
C ARG A 140 -15.90 37.89 -15.62
N GLY A 141 -15.00 38.25 -14.71
CA GLY A 141 -13.63 38.69 -15.07
C GLY A 141 -12.59 37.58 -15.19
N PHE A 142 -12.97 36.33 -14.90
CA PHE A 142 -12.04 35.19 -14.84
C PHE A 142 -12.70 33.89 -15.35
N ALA A 143 -11.90 33.00 -15.92
CA ALA A 143 -12.25 31.59 -16.12
C ALA A 143 -11.79 30.77 -14.90
N TYR A 144 -12.54 29.72 -14.54
CA TYR A 144 -12.23 28.93 -13.34
C TYR A 144 -12.11 27.43 -13.64
N VAL A 145 -10.98 26.84 -13.23
CA VAL A 145 -10.70 25.41 -13.29
C VAL A 145 -10.89 24.79 -11.91
N GLY A 146 -11.80 23.82 -11.78
CA GLY A 146 -12.12 23.15 -10.51
C GLY A 146 -12.69 21.74 -10.71
N ASP A 147 -12.87 20.97 -9.63
CA ASP A 147 -13.35 19.58 -9.69
C ASP A 147 -14.53 19.28 -8.76
N HIS A 148 -14.85 20.18 -7.83
CA HIS A 148 -15.76 19.87 -6.72
C HIS A 148 -17.09 20.62 -6.83
N ALA A 149 -18.14 20.06 -6.22
CA ALA A 149 -19.43 20.76 -6.06
C ALA A 149 -19.33 22.07 -5.25
N ALA A 150 -18.24 22.29 -4.51
CA ALA A 150 -18.03 23.53 -3.78
C ALA A 150 -17.62 24.66 -4.74
N ASP A 151 -17.14 24.30 -5.93
CA ASP A 151 -16.73 25.25 -6.96
C ASP A 151 -17.93 25.78 -7.76
N LEU A 152 -19.15 25.26 -7.54
CA LEU A 152 -20.38 25.81 -8.11
C LEU A 152 -20.56 27.29 -7.75
N ASP A 153 -20.24 27.66 -6.51
CA ASP A 153 -20.27 29.06 -6.06
C ASP A 153 -19.30 29.93 -6.88
N VAL A 154 -18.14 29.38 -7.26
CA VAL A 154 -17.12 30.09 -8.03
C VAL A 154 -17.50 30.17 -9.51
N TRP A 155 -17.93 29.05 -10.09
CA TRP A 155 -18.39 28.96 -11.48
C TRP A 155 -19.59 29.87 -11.74
N ALA A 156 -20.48 30.05 -10.76
CA ALA A 156 -21.63 30.95 -10.90
C ALA A 156 -21.22 32.40 -11.27
N HIS A 157 -20.04 32.85 -10.83
CA HIS A 157 -19.51 34.19 -11.11
C HIS A 157 -18.40 34.22 -12.18
N ALA A 158 -17.91 33.07 -12.64
CA ALA A 158 -16.84 32.99 -13.64
C ALA A 158 -17.36 33.26 -15.07
N ALA A 159 -16.55 33.81 -15.97
CA ALA A 159 -16.89 33.92 -17.39
C ALA A 159 -17.04 32.54 -18.05
N ARG A 160 -16.18 31.61 -17.64
CA ARG A 160 -16.07 30.26 -18.19
C ARG A 160 -15.80 29.26 -17.07
N ALA A 161 -16.50 28.13 -17.11
CA ALA A 161 -16.31 27.02 -16.19
C ALA A 161 -15.54 25.89 -16.87
N ILE A 162 -14.41 25.50 -16.28
CA ILE A 162 -13.64 24.34 -16.70
C ILE A 162 -13.69 23.31 -15.57
N SER A 163 -14.43 22.23 -15.76
CA SER A 163 -14.49 21.17 -14.74
C SER A 163 -13.46 20.08 -15.04
N VAL A 164 -12.74 19.61 -14.04
CA VAL A 164 -11.74 18.55 -14.17
C VAL A 164 -12.27 17.28 -13.54
N ASN A 165 -12.23 16.15 -14.28
CA ASN A 165 -12.65 14.84 -13.78
C ASN A 165 -14.00 14.84 -13.04
N ALA A 166 -14.92 15.72 -13.46
CA ALA A 166 -16.22 15.89 -12.83
C ALA A 166 -17.17 14.74 -13.15
N SER A 167 -17.91 14.29 -12.13
CA SER A 167 -18.98 13.28 -12.28
C SER A 167 -20.08 13.77 -13.23
N GLU A 168 -20.85 12.86 -13.83
CA GLU A 168 -21.97 13.23 -14.71
C GLU A 168 -22.97 14.17 -14.02
N ALA A 169 -23.25 13.93 -12.74
CA ALA A 169 -24.10 14.79 -11.93
C ALA A 169 -23.53 16.22 -11.80
N LEU A 170 -22.23 16.34 -11.53
CA LEU A 170 -21.58 17.65 -11.43
C LEU A 170 -21.52 18.35 -12.78
N ARG A 171 -21.22 17.63 -13.87
CA ARG A 171 -21.24 18.20 -15.23
C ARG A 171 -22.62 18.79 -15.55
N ALA A 172 -23.69 18.06 -15.25
CA ALA A 172 -25.05 18.55 -15.44
C ALA A 172 -25.34 19.83 -14.64
N GLN A 173 -24.86 19.91 -13.39
CA GLN A 173 -24.99 21.11 -12.56
C GLN A 173 -24.22 22.30 -13.14
N VAL A 174 -23.00 22.09 -13.60
CA VAL A 174 -22.15 23.15 -14.19
C VAL A 174 -22.73 23.62 -15.53
N SER A 175 -23.21 22.71 -16.38
CA SER A 175 -23.88 23.07 -17.64
C SER A 175 -25.18 23.85 -17.43
N ALA A 176 -25.84 23.69 -16.29
CA ALA A 176 -27.06 24.42 -15.95
C ALA A 176 -26.82 25.89 -15.55
N LEU A 177 -25.57 26.31 -15.34
CA LEU A 177 -25.22 27.69 -14.97
C LEU A 177 -25.38 28.71 -16.11
N GLY A 178 -25.61 28.26 -17.34
CA GLY A 178 -25.85 29.13 -18.49
C GLY A 178 -24.63 29.92 -18.97
N ILE A 179 -23.43 29.39 -18.73
CA ILE A 179 -22.13 30.00 -19.08
C ILE A 179 -21.35 29.09 -20.03
N GLU A 180 -20.23 29.56 -20.57
CA GLU A 180 -19.35 28.69 -21.36
C GLU A 180 -18.75 27.61 -20.45
N VAL A 181 -18.89 26.34 -20.83
CA VAL A 181 -18.50 25.19 -20.02
C VAL A 181 -17.61 24.28 -20.84
N GLU A 182 -16.46 23.91 -20.26
CA GLU A 182 -15.55 22.90 -20.78
C GLU A 182 -15.30 21.82 -19.72
N HIS A 183 -15.14 20.58 -20.17
CA HIS A 183 -14.88 19.45 -19.29
C HIS A 183 -13.56 18.77 -19.67
N LEU A 184 -12.59 18.80 -18.77
CA LEU A 184 -11.31 18.09 -18.90
C LEU A 184 -11.41 16.71 -18.24
N GLY A 185 -10.91 15.69 -18.92
CA GLY A 185 -10.93 14.31 -18.45
C GLY A 185 -12.33 13.70 -18.29
N THR A 186 -12.43 12.58 -17.55
CA THR A 186 -13.70 11.93 -17.16
C THR A 186 -13.56 11.33 -15.76
N ALA A 187 -14.62 11.45 -14.94
CA ALA A 187 -14.69 10.84 -13.60
C ALA A 187 -14.88 9.32 -13.67
N HIS A 188 -13.96 8.59 -14.29
CA HIS A 188 -14.09 7.14 -14.33
C HIS A 188 -13.54 6.52 -13.03
N ILE A 189 -14.44 6.09 -12.14
CA ILE A 189 -14.05 5.27 -10.98
C ILE A 189 -13.70 3.87 -11.48
N ASP A 190 -12.43 3.65 -11.84
CA ASP A 190 -11.95 2.30 -12.08
C ASP A 190 -11.89 1.53 -10.75
N ARG A 191 -12.43 0.31 -10.73
CA ARG A 191 -12.38 -0.59 -9.57
C ARG A 191 -11.03 -1.30 -9.45
N LYS A 192 -10.29 -1.43 -10.56
CA LYS A 192 -9.00 -2.14 -10.60
C LYS A 192 -7.97 -1.53 -9.64
N PRO A 193 -7.81 -0.19 -9.53
CA PRO A 193 -6.92 0.42 -8.55
C PRO A 193 -7.25 0.04 -7.09
N TYR A 194 -8.52 -0.05 -6.72
CA TYR A 194 -8.94 -0.48 -5.37
C TYR A 194 -8.54 -1.94 -5.10
N ILE A 195 -8.81 -2.83 -6.05
CA ILE A 195 -8.40 -4.25 -5.93
C ILE A 195 -6.88 -4.37 -5.86
N LYS A 196 -6.15 -3.56 -6.64
CA LYS A 196 -4.69 -3.50 -6.59
C LYS A 196 -4.18 -3.03 -5.22
N ALA A 197 -4.86 -2.07 -4.59
CA ALA A 197 -4.53 -1.58 -3.24
C ALA A 197 -4.73 -2.65 -2.16
N LEU A 198 -5.70 -3.56 -2.30
CA LEU A 198 -5.88 -4.71 -1.41
C LEU A 198 -4.74 -5.74 -1.48
N ARG A 199 -3.98 -5.75 -2.58
CA ARG A 199 -2.89 -6.71 -2.85
C ARG A 199 -3.31 -8.20 -2.70
N PRO A 200 -4.33 -8.67 -3.42
CA PRO A 200 -4.84 -10.04 -3.31
C PRO A 200 -3.77 -11.12 -3.58
N HIS A 201 -2.77 -10.81 -4.42
CA HIS A 201 -1.62 -11.70 -4.65
C HIS A 201 -0.83 -12.02 -3.36
N GLN A 202 -0.86 -11.15 -2.33
CA GLN A 202 -0.23 -11.41 -1.04
C GLN A 202 -1.04 -12.36 -0.16
N TRP A 203 -2.34 -12.56 -0.46
CA TRP A 203 -3.19 -13.50 0.29
C TRP A 203 -2.74 -14.95 0.10
N LEU A 204 -1.95 -15.24 -0.94
CA LEU A 204 -1.27 -16.52 -1.13
C LEU A 204 -0.50 -16.96 0.14
N LYS A 205 0.10 -16.01 0.86
CA LYS A 205 0.83 -16.29 2.11
C LYS A 205 -0.09 -16.79 3.21
N ASN A 206 -1.35 -16.37 3.19
CA ASN A 206 -2.35 -16.75 4.20
C ASN A 206 -2.90 -18.15 3.95
N ILE A 207 -2.57 -18.81 2.83
CA ILE A 207 -2.88 -20.25 2.64
C ILE A 207 -2.27 -21.10 3.76
N LEU A 208 -1.21 -20.62 4.41
CA LEU A 208 -0.62 -21.26 5.60
C LEU A 208 -1.61 -21.46 6.76
N VAL A 209 -2.71 -20.71 6.81
CA VAL A 209 -3.81 -20.89 7.79
C VAL A 209 -4.45 -22.28 7.65
N PHE A 210 -4.40 -22.91 6.47
CA PHE A 210 -4.96 -24.25 6.25
C PHE A 210 -3.99 -25.38 6.62
N VAL A 211 -2.71 -25.10 6.90
CA VAL A 211 -1.71 -26.14 7.20
C VAL A 211 -2.12 -27.01 8.39
N PRO A 212 -2.58 -26.47 9.53
CA PRO A 212 -3.01 -27.29 10.68
C PRO A 212 -4.20 -28.20 10.36
N LEU A 213 -5.15 -27.70 9.56
CA LEU A 213 -6.33 -28.47 9.12
C LEU A 213 -5.90 -29.71 8.33
N LEU A 214 -4.97 -29.52 7.39
CA LEU A 214 -4.45 -30.59 6.53
C LEU A 214 -3.65 -31.62 7.33
N LEU A 215 -2.74 -31.16 8.20
CA LEU A 215 -1.87 -32.05 8.98
C LEU A 215 -2.62 -32.85 10.05
N ALA A 216 -3.74 -32.33 10.56
CA ALA A 216 -4.60 -33.06 11.48
C ALA A 216 -5.54 -34.05 10.78
N HIS A 217 -5.58 -34.07 9.43
CA HIS A 217 -6.54 -34.85 8.64
C HIS A 217 -8.03 -34.54 9.00
N HIS A 218 -8.31 -33.36 9.57
CA HIS A 218 -9.67 -32.92 9.92
C HIS A 218 -10.36 -32.33 8.68
N LEU A 219 -10.97 -33.18 7.84
CA LEU A 219 -11.62 -32.76 6.60
C LEU A 219 -13.14 -32.53 6.75
N ASP A 220 -13.62 -32.25 7.96
CA ASP A 220 -15.03 -31.94 8.18
C ASP A 220 -15.39 -30.52 7.72
N VAL A 221 -16.65 -30.34 7.33
CA VAL A 221 -17.16 -29.08 6.76
C VAL A 221 -17.06 -27.92 7.76
N VAL A 222 -17.25 -28.17 9.06
CA VAL A 222 -17.23 -27.13 10.09
C VAL A 222 -15.81 -26.58 10.25
N SER A 223 -14.83 -27.46 10.37
CA SER A 223 -13.41 -27.12 10.43
C SER A 223 -12.95 -26.37 9.19
N PHE A 224 -13.39 -26.80 8.00
CA PHE A 224 -13.08 -26.11 6.75
C PHE A 224 -13.66 -24.68 6.70
N VAL A 225 -14.93 -24.51 7.09
CA VAL A 225 -15.58 -23.18 7.15
C VAL A 225 -14.87 -22.28 8.16
N ARG A 226 -14.47 -22.80 9.32
CA ARG A 226 -13.67 -22.04 10.31
C ARG A 226 -12.31 -21.62 9.75
N ALA A 227 -11.59 -22.52 9.08
CA ALA A 227 -10.33 -22.20 8.41
C ALA A 227 -10.51 -21.15 7.30
N LEU A 228 -11.60 -21.23 6.53
CA LEU A 228 -11.93 -20.25 5.51
C LEU A 228 -12.24 -18.88 6.10
N MET A 229 -13.04 -18.82 7.18
CA MET A 229 -13.28 -17.58 7.93
C MET A 229 -11.97 -16.98 8.46
N ALA A 230 -11.07 -17.82 9.00
CA ALA A 230 -9.76 -17.39 9.47
C ALA A 230 -8.89 -16.84 8.32
N PHE A 231 -8.88 -17.51 7.16
CA PHE A 231 -8.19 -17.03 5.96
C PHE A 231 -8.71 -15.66 5.52
N VAL A 232 -10.04 -15.48 5.47
CA VAL A 232 -10.66 -14.20 5.11
C VAL A 232 -10.32 -13.12 6.14
N ALA A 233 -10.49 -13.38 7.43
CA ALA A 233 -10.16 -12.45 8.50
C ALA A 233 -8.69 -12.01 8.42
N PHE A 234 -7.77 -12.97 8.32
CA PHE A 234 -6.33 -12.69 8.19
C PHE A 234 -6.02 -11.87 6.94
N SER A 235 -6.69 -12.15 5.82
CA SER A 235 -6.48 -11.44 4.55
C SER A 235 -6.97 -10.00 4.60
N LEU A 236 -8.11 -9.74 5.25
CA LEU A 236 -8.62 -8.38 5.47
C LEU A 236 -7.70 -7.59 6.41
N VAL A 237 -7.28 -8.18 7.54
CA VAL A 237 -6.33 -7.56 8.49
C VAL A 237 -4.96 -7.33 7.83
N ALA A 238 -4.45 -8.25 7.02
CA ALA A 238 -3.21 -8.02 6.28
C ALA A 238 -3.35 -6.90 5.24
N SER A 239 -4.49 -6.84 4.55
CA SER A 239 -4.77 -5.79 3.55
C SER A 239 -4.88 -4.41 4.19
N SER A 240 -5.48 -4.29 5.38
CA SER A 240 -5.53 -3.01 6.10
C SER A 240 -4.14 -2.50 6.44
N VAL A 241 -3.22 -3.38 6.88
CA VAL A 241 -1.82 -3.01 7.13
C VAL A 241 -1.12 -2.60 5.83
N TYR A 242 -1.36 -3.30 4.72
CA TYR A 242 -0.75 -2.92 3.43
C TYR A 242 -1.22 -1.54 2.96
N VAL A 243 -2.52 -1.25 3.09
CA VAL A 243 -3.08 0.06 2.75
C VAL A 243 -2.51 1.13 3.67
N LEU A 244 -2.49 0.89 4.98
CA LEU A 244 -1.91 1.82 5.96
C LEU A 244 -0.44 2.13 5.63
N ASN A 245 0.35 1.12 5.30
CA ASN A 245 1.75 1.30 4.91
C ASN A 245 1.90 2.10 3.61
N ASP A 246 1.05 1.87 2.60
CA ASP A 246 1.10 2.65 1.36
C ASP A 246 0.73 4.12 1.58
N LEU A 247 -0.10 4.43 2.59
CA LEU A 247 -0.41 5.80 2.98
C LEU A 247 0.76 6.45 3.73
N LEU A 248 1.43 5.71 4.63
CA LEU A 248 2.60 6.21 5.36
C LEU A 248 3.83 6.40 4.46
N ASP A 249 3.99 5.55 3.46
CA ASP A 249 5.15 5.53 2.55
C ASP A 249 4.92 6.37 1.26
N LEU A 250 3.91 7.27 1.19
CA LEU A 250 3.56 8.02 -0.03
C LEU A 250 4.76 8.69 -0.73
N ASN A 251 5.56 9.48 0.00
CA ASN A 251 6.74 10.15 -0.58
C ASN A 251 7.79 9.14 -1.08
N ALA A 252 8.08 8.12 -0.27
CA ALA A 252 9.07 7.10 -0.61
C ALA A 252 8.62 6.24 -1.81
N ASP A 253 7.32 5.98 -1.91
CA ASP A 253 6.73 5.25 -3.02
C ASP A 253 6.80 6.05 -4.32
N ARG A 254 6.56 7.37 -4.27
CA ARG A 254 6.68 8.26 -5.44
C ARG A 254 8.10 8.39 -5.97
N ALA A 255 9.10 8.49 -5.08
CA ALA A 255 10.50 8.54 -5.46
C ALA A 255 11.02 7.22 -6.09
N HIS A 256 10.30 6.11 -5.91
CA HIS A 256 10.76 4.79 -6.33
C HIS A 256 10.24 4.39 -7.72
N ALA A 257 11.16 4.03 -8.63
CA ALA A 257 10.90 3.71 -10.05
C ALA A 257 9.69 2.81 -10.37
N ARG A 258 9.45 1.76 -9.57
CA ARG A 258 8.26 0.89 -9.72
C ARG A 258 7.08 1.23 -8.80
N LYS A 259 7.33 1.76 -7.60
CA LYS A 259 6.28 1.95 -6.58
C LYS A 259 5.51 3.25 -6.79
N CYS A 260 6.02 4.17 -7.62
CA CYS A 260 5.31 5.38 -8.02
C CYS A 260 3.97 5.05 -8.73
N LYS A 261 3.85 3.85 -9.32
CA LYS A 261 2.62 3.32 -9.94
C LYS A 261 1.63 2.68 -8.95
N ARG A 262 1.87 2.79 -7.63
CA ARG A 262 0.92 2.33 -6.62
C ARG A 262 -0.31 3.24 -6.61
N PRO A 263 -1.51 2.71 -6.30
CA PRO A 263 -2.74 3.47 -6.48
C PRO A 263 -2.79 4.85 -5.80
N PHE A 264 -2.32 4.93 -4.55
CA PHE A 264 -2.29 6.19 -3.78
C PHE A 264 -1.15 7.12 -4.20
N ALA A 265 0.06 6.58 -4.40
CA ALA A 265 1.22 7.35 -4.87
C ALA A 265 0.95 8.03 -6.22
N ALA A 266 0.28 7.31 -7.14
CA ALA A 266 -0.07 7.78 -8.47
C ALA A 266 -1.32 8.68 -8.53
N GLY A 267 -2.03 8.90 -7.42
CA GLY A 267 -3.29 9.67 -7.42
C GLY A 267 -4.52 8.94 -8.00
N THR A 268 -4.37 7.72 -8.52
CA THR A 268 -5.49 6.95 -9.12
C THR A 268 -6.56 6.50 -8.13
N VAL A 269 -6.25 6.47 -6.83
CA VAL A 269 -7.23 6.27 -5.74
C VAL A 269 -7.05 7.40 -4.74
N PRO A 270 -8.13 8.11 -4.36
CA PRO A 270 -8.05 9.16 -3.35
C PRO A 270 -7.49 8.65 -2.02
N ILE A 271 -6.60 9.42 -1.40
CA ILE A 271 -5.97 9.10 -0.11
C ILE A 271 -7.02 8.97 1.01
N ALA A 272 -8.10 9.76 0.93
CA ALA A 272 -9.26 9.66 1.81
C ALA A 272 -9.90 8.25 1.76
N HIS A 273 -10.07 7.70 0.56
CA HIS A 273 -10.63 6.36 0.38
C HIS A 273 -9.67 5.29 0.91
N GLY A 274 -8.36 5.47 0.75
CA GLY A 274 -7.36 4.59 1.38
C GLY A 274 -7.47 4.57 2.90
N THR A 275 -7.64 5.74 3.51
CA THR A 275 -7.83 5.88 4.97
C THR A 275 -9.08 5.14 5.45
N ALA A 276 -10.21 5.36 4.77
CA ALA A 276 -11.46 4.66 5.07
C ALA A 276 -11.33 3.14 4.85
N MET A 277 -10.71 2.73 3.75
CA MET A 277 -10.50 1.32 3.41
C MET A 277 -9.65 0.60 4.45
N ALA A 278 -8.56 1.21 4.93
CA ALA A 278 -7.76 0.63 6.01
C ALA A 278 -8.61 0.39 7.28
N GLY A 279 -9.42 1.38 7.68
CA GLY A 279 -10.32 1.26 8.83
C GLY A 279 -11.41 0.20 8.66
N VAL A 280 -12.09 0.18 7.51
CA VAL A 280 -13.15 -0.80 7.22
C VAL A 280 -12.61 -2.22 7.16
N LEU A 281 -11.49 -2.45 6.47
CA LEU A 281 -10.86 -3.77 6.37
C LEU A 281 -10.45 -4.29 7.75
N LEU A 282 -9.86 -3.42 8.59
CA LEU A 282 -9.51 -3.77 9.96
C LEU A 282 -10.75 -4.08 10.80
N GLY A 283 -11.81 -3.26 10.69
CA GLY A 283 -13.05 -3.44 11.42
C GLY A 283 -13.75 -4.77 11.07
N VAL A 284 -13.92 -5.05 9.78
CA VAL A 284 -14.52 -6.32 9.32
C VAL A 284 -13.65 -7.52 9.72
N GLY A 285 -12.32 -7.41 9.53
CA GLY A 285 -11.38 -8.43 9.96
C GLY A 285 -11.45 -8.71 11.47
N ALA A 286 -11.56 -7.67 12.29
CA ALA A 286 -11.72 -7.79 13.74
C ALA A 286 -13.06 -8.45 14.13
N VAL A 287 -14.17 -8.09 13.48
CA VAL A 287 -15.48 -8.73 13.71
C VAL A 287 -15.42 -10.23 13.41
N LEU A 288 -14.83 -10.63 12.28
CA LEU A 288 -14.63 -12.04 11.96
C LEU A 288 -13.71 -12.74 12.97
N SER A 289 -12.71 -12.02 13.47
CA SER A 289 -11.79 -12.55 14.48
C SER A 289 -12.46 -12.78 15.83
N VAL A 290 -13.37 -11.89 16.24
CA VAL A 290 -14.20 -12.06 17.45
C VAL A 290 -15.10 -13.27 17.29
N ALA A 291 -15.69 -13.49 16.11
CA ALA A 291 -16.54 -14.64 15.84
C ALA A 291 -15.80 -15.99 15.92
N LEU A 292 -14.48 -16.01 15.63
CA LEU A 292 -13.61 -17.18 15.79
C LEU A 292 -13.11 -17.39 17.24
N GLY A 293 -13.35 -16.43 18.13
CA GLY A 293 -13.04 -16.52 19.56
C GLY A 293 -11.91 -15.60 20.03
N PRO A 294 -11.79 -15.39 21.36
CA PRO A 294 -10.88 -14.40 21.94
C PRO A 294 -9.40 -14.71 21.70
N ILE A 295 -9.02 -15.99 21.65
CA ILE A 295 -7.64 -16.39 21.37
C ILE A 295 -7.26 -16.03 19.92
N PHE A 296 -8.15 -16.26 18.96
CA PHE A 296 -7.91 -15.90 17.57
C PHE A 296 -7.79 -14.38 17.39
N LEU A 297 -8.66 -13.61 18.04
CA LEU A 297 -8.56 -12.14 18.10
C LEU A 297 -7.19 -11.70 18.65
N PHE A 298 -6.71 -12.29 19.74
CA PHE A 298 -5.40 -11.99 20.29
C PHE A 298 -4.26 -12.28 19.30
N VAL A 299 -4.33 -13.38 18.54
CA VAL A 299 -3.38 -13.70 17.47
C VAL A 299 -3.42 -12.62 16.37
N MET A 300 -4.60 -12.17 15.95
CA MET A 300 -4.73 -11.10 14.93
C MET A 300 -4.21 -9.75 15.43
N LEU A 301 -4.49 -9.39 16.68
CA LEU A 301 -3.94 -8.17 17.30
C LEU A 301 -2.41 -8.23 17.38
N SER A 302 -1.86 -9.38 17.79
CA SER A 302 -0.42 -9.62 17.83
C SER A 302 0.20 -9.52 16.44
N TYR A 303 -0.43 -10.11 15.42
CA TYR A 303 -0.01 -10.01 14.02
C TYR A 303 -0.02 -8.55 13.53
N TYR A 304 -1.11 -7.81 13.79
CA TYR A 304 -1.25 -6.42 13.37
C TYR A 304 -0.20 -5.53 14.04
N ALA A 305 -0.02 -5.66 15.35
CA ALA A 305 0.99 -4.94 16.13
C ALA A 305 2.40 -5.26 15.63
N MET A 306 2.74 -6.54 15.44
CA MET A 306 4.06 -6.96 14.97
C MET A 306 4.35 -6.49 13.54
N THR A 307 3.37 -6.53 12.63
CA THR A 307 3.54 -6.05 11.24
C THR A 307 3.69 -4.53 11.18
N THR A 308 2.97 -3.82 12.05
CA THR A 308 3.11 -2.36 12.19
C THR A 308 4.48 -2.00 12.77
N ALA A 309 4.89 -2.64 13.87
CA ALA A 309 6.20 -2.46 14.49
C ALA A 309 7.35 -2.83 13.53
N TYR A 310 7.15 -3.85 12.70
CA TYR A 310 8.08 -4.19 11.63
C TYR A 310 8.27 -3.04 10.65
N SER A 311 7.18 -2.42 10.22
CA SER A 311 7.18 -1.36 9.21
C SER A 311 7.86 -0.07 9.70
N PHE A 312 7.77 0.23 10.99
CA PHE A 312 8.41 1.43 11.58
C PHE A 312 9.83 1.17 12.10
N TYR A 313 10.06 0.04 12.78
CA TYR A 313 11.27 -0.19 13.58
C TYR A 313 12.10 -1.38 13.09
N PHE A 314 11.51 -2.59 13.04
CA PHE A 314 12.33 -3.80 12.82
C PHE A 314 12.90 -3.92 11.41
N LYS A 315 12.24 -3.37 10.38
CA LYS A 315 12.74 -3.44 8.99
C LYS A 315 14.12 -2.83 8.80
N ARG A 316 14.58 -1.98 9.72
CA ARG A 316 15.87 -1.27 9.69
C ARG A 316 16.99 -2.01 10.42
N ARG A 317 16.67 -3.10 11.12
CA ARG A 317 17.62 -3.86 11.96
C ARG A 317 17.91 -5.20 11.28
N ALA A 318 19.13 -5.37 10.78
CA ALA A 318 19.58 -6.61 10.18
C ALA A 318 19.36 -7.81 11.12
N VAL A 319 18.99 -8.95 10.54
CA VAL A 319 18.67 -10.23 11.20
C VAL A 319 17.38 -10.20 12.01
N ILE A 320 17.11 -9.12 12.75
CA ILE A 320 15.83 -8.94 13.46
C ILE A 320 14.68 -8.92 12.46
N ASP A 321 14.86 -8.29 11.29
CA ASP A 321 13.86 -8.28 10.24
C ASP A 321 13.52 -9.69 9.73
N VAL A 322 14.53 -10.55 9.49
CA VAL A 322 14.36 -11.95 9.08
C VAL A 322 13.67 -12.77 10.16
N SER A 323 14.08 -12.61 11.42
CA SER A 323 13.45 -13.27 12.58
C SER A 323 11.97 -12.89 12.72
N VAL A 324 11.65 -11.60 12.61
CA VAL A 324 10.26 -11.11 12.69
C VAL A 324 9.44 -11.61 11.51
N LEU A 325 9.98 -11.61 10.28
CA LEU A 325 9.30 -12.16 9.11
C LEU A 325 8.98 -13.65 9.29
N SER A 326 9.92 -14.44 9.81
CA SER A 326 9.69 -15.84 10.14
C SER A 326 8.56 -16.02 11.17
N GLY A 327 8.58 -15.22 12.23
CA GLY A 327 7.50 -15.20 13.23
C GLY A 327 6.14 -14.85 12.63
N LEU A 328 6.07 -13.84 11.74
CA LEU A 328 4.84 -13.44 11.06
C LEU A 328 4.30 -14.56 10.14
N TYR A 329 5.15 -15.33 9.48
CA TYR A 329 4.70 -16.50 8.72
C TYR A 329 4.19 -17.61 9.65
N THR A 330 4.91 -17.89 10.74
CA THR A 330 4.51 -18.89 11.74
C THR A 330 3.18 -18.52 12.42
N LEU A 331 2.93 -17.23 12.66
CA LEU A 331 1.65 -16.75 13.20
C LEU A 331 0.44 -17.11 12.32
N ARG A 332 0.61 -17.31 11.01
CA ARG A 332 -0.47 -17.76 10.12
C ARG A 332 -0.86 -19.21 10.41
N ILE A 333 0.13 -20.06 10.65
CA ILE A 333 -0.09 -21.44 11.07
C ILE A 333 -0.74 -21.46 12.46
N ILE A 334 -0.28 -20.61 13.38
CA ILE A 334 -0.89 -20.48 14.71
C ILE A 334 -2.36 -20.07 14.61
N ALA A 335 -2.66 -19.05 13.79
CA ALA A 335 -4.02 -18.60 13.56
C ALA A 335 -4.93 -19.73 13.01
N GLY A 336 -4.42 -20.54 12.08
CA GLY A 336 -5.10 -21.71 11.57
C GLY A 336 -5.44 -22.75 12.63
N GLY A 337 -4.47 -23.12 13.47
CA GLY A 337 -4.65 -24.11 14.52
C GLY A 337 -5.68 -23.64 15.55
N VAL A 338 -5.58 -22.38 15.97
CA VAL A 338 -6.54 -21.77 16.90
C VAL A 338 -7.95 -21.70 16.31
N ALA A 339 -8.09 -21.32 15.03
CA ALA A 339 -9.41 -21.20 14.40
C ALA A 339 -10.14 -22.54 14.28
N VAL A 340 -9.41 -23.61 13.98
CA VAL A 340 -9.98 -24.95 13.84
C VAL A 340 -10.08 -25.67 15.19
N GLY A 341 -9.32 -25.24 16.20
CA GLY A 341 -9.24 -25.90 17.51
C GLY A 341 -8.30 -27.10 17.53
N VAL A 342 -7.32 -27.13 16.61
CA VAL A 342 -6.31 -28.18 16.53
C VAL A 342 -5.09 -27.77 17.36
N PRO A 343 -4.65 -28.59 18.33
CA PRO A 343 -3.43 -28.31 19.07
C PRO A 343 -2.22 -28.42 18.13
N LEU A 344 -1.36 -27.42 18.18
CA LEU A 344 -0.18 -27.35 17.33
C LEU A 344 1.00 -28.06 18.01
N SER A 345 1.65 -28.96 17.28
CA SER A 345 2.86 -29.61 17.79
C SER A 345 4.03 -28.62 17.83
N MET A 346 4.87 -28.74 18.87
CA MET A 346 6.09 -27.94 18.97
C MET A 346 7.04 -28.20 17.79
N TRP A 347 7.01 -29.41 17.24
CA TRP A 347 7.74 -29.78 16.03
C TRP A 347 7.32 -28.98 14.79
N LEU A 348 6.01 -28.82 14.57
CA LEU A 348 5.48 -28.02 13.45
C LEU A 348 5.87 -26.55 13.59
N LEU A 349 5.79 -26.00 14.80
CA LEU A 349 6.18 -24.61 15.06
C LEU A 349 7.70 -24.42 14.87
N ALA A 350 8.53 -25.33 15.37
CA ALA A 350 9.98 -25.28 15.19
C ALA A 350 10.37 -25.38 13.71
N PHE A 351 9.78 -26.35 12.98
CA PHE A 351 9.95 -26.49 11.53
C PHE A 351 9.60 -25.18 10.81
N SER A 352 8.41 -24.64 11.10
CA SER A 352 7.91 -23.39 10.52
C SER A 352 8.87 -22.23 10.73
N VAL A 353 9.36 -22.02 11.95
CA VAL A 353 10.28 -20.91 12.25
C VAL A 353 11.57 -21.04 11.44
N PHE A 354 12.21 -22.21 11.41
CA PHE A 354 13.45 -22.39 10.67
C PHE A 354 13.23 -22.30 9.14
N PHE A 355 12.15 -22.90 8.63
CA PHE A 355 11.83 -22.88 7.21
C PHE A 355 11.52 -21.46 6.72
N PHE A 356 10.68 -20.70 7.45
CA PHE A 356 10.37 -19.33 7.06
C PHE A 356 11.52 -18.36 7.33
N PHE A 357 12.42 -18.66 8.27
CA PHE A 357 13.67 -17.92 8.41
C PHE A 357 14.51 -18.09 7.16
N ALA A 358 14.67 -19.33 6.67
CA ALA A 358 15.40 -19.60 5.44
C ALA A 358 14.81 -18.83 4.24
N LEU A 359 13.49 -18.87 4.05
CA LEU A 359 12.84 -18.11 2.98
C LEU A 359 12.95 -16.59 3.16
N ALA A 360 12.85 -16.09 4.39
CA ALA A 360 13.03 -14.67 4.65
C ALA A 360 14.48 -14.23 4.34
N ALA A 361 15.48 -15.05 4.67
CA ALA A 361 16.88 -14.83 4.31
C ALA A 361 17.10 -14.88 2.79
N VAL A 362 16.53 -15.86 2.07
CA VAL A 362 16.55 -15.90 0.59
C VAL A 362 15.97 -14.62 0.00
N LYS A 363 14.87 -14.10 0.57
CA LYS A 363 14.29 -12.83 0.13
C LYS A 363 15.25 -11.66 0.36
N ARG A 364 16.01 -11.64 1.45
CA ARG A 364 17.03 -10.59 1.70
C ARG A 364 18.18 -10.72 0.70
N GLN A 365 18.65 -11.94 0.46
CA GLN A 365 19.70 -12.23 -0.51
C GLN A 365 19.31 -11.73 -1.89
N ALA A 366 18.08 -12.00 -2.35
CA ALA A 366 17.57 -11.51 -3.63
C ALA A 366 17.61 -9.99 -3.74
N GLU A 367 17.15 -9.28 -2.70
CA GLU A 367 17.20 -7.81 -2.68
C GLU A 367 18.64 -7.25 -2.69
N LEU A 368 19.59 -7.93 -2.03
CA LEU A 368 21.00 -7.54 -2.05
C LEU A 368 21.65 -7.79 -3.42
N VAL A 369 21.40 -8.95 -4.03
CA VAL A 369 21.88 -9.29 -5.38
C VAL A 369 21.32 -8.32 -6.42
N ASP A 370 20.02 -7.98 -6.35
CA ASP A 370 19.41 -6.98 -7.22
C ASP A 370 20.08 -5.59 -7.05
N ASN A 371 20.41 -5.19 -5.83
CA ASN A 371 21.10 -3.91 -5.57
C ASN A 371 22.53 -3.90 -6.14
N ILE A 372 23.27 -5.01 -5.99
CA ILE A 372 24.60 -5.19 -6.57
C ILE A 372 24.53 -5.07 -8.08
N ASN A 373 23.60 -5.80 -8.72
CA ASN A 373 23.42 -5.78 -10.17
C ASN A 373 22.98 -4.40 -10.70
N ALA A 374 22.25 -3.62 -9.89
CA ALA A 374 21.85 -2.26 -10.20
C ALA A 374 22.94 -1.20 -9.91
N GLY A 375 24.13 -1.59 -9.44
CA GLY A 375 25.23 -0.67 -9.11
C GLY A 375 24.95 0.22 -7.88
N LYS A 376 24.01 -0.15 -7.01
CA LYS A 376 23.67 0.60 -5.80
C LYS A 376 24.64 0.23 -4.68
N VAL A 377 25.24 1.23 -4.02
CA VAL A 377 26.26 1.03 -2.97
C VAL A 377 25.67 0.43 -1.67
N GLN A 378 24.39 0.68 -1.37
CA GLN A 378 23.75 0.19 -0.16
C GLN A 378 22.26 -0.10 -0.35
N ALA A 379 21.74 -1.09 0.38
CA ALA A 379 20.31 -1.33 0.48
C ALA A 379 19.62 -0.23 1.29
N GLU A 380 18.86 0.64 0.62
CA GLU A 380 18.13 1.73 1.27
C GLU A 380 17.26 1.24 2.44
N GLY A 381 17.57 1.74 3.65
CA GLY A 381 16.68 1.66 4.81
C GLY A 381 16.56 0.31 5.52
N ARG A 382 17.41 -0.70 5.24
CA ARG A 382 17.31 -2.04 5.89
C ARG A 382 18.50 -2.47 6.74
N GLY A 383 19.52 -1.62 6.89
CA GLY A 383 20.68 -1.90 7.75
C GLY A 383 21.64 -2.97 7.23
N TYR A 384 21.39 -3.50 6.03
CA TYR A 384 22.27 -4.43 5.33
C TYR A 384 23.22 -3.72 4.36
N ARG A 385 24.40 -4.31 4.17
CA ARG A 385 25.38 -3.95 3.14
C ARG A 385 25.37 -5.02 2.07
N ASN A 386 25.78 -4.67 0.85
CA ASN A 386 25.89 -5.62 -0.25
C ASN A 386 26.85 -6.79 0.06
N GLU A 387 27.88 -6.53 0.87
CA GLU A 387 28.85 -7.50 1.38
C GLU A 387 28.18 -8.60 2.23
N ASP A 388 27.02 -8.35 2.84
CA ASP A 388 26.32 -9.31 3.70
C ASP A 388 25.63 -10.43 2.91
N ALA A 389 25.55 -10.35 1.58
CA ALA A 389 24.79 -11.27 0.74
C ALA A 389 25.23 -12.73 0.93
N GLU A 390 26.53 -12.98 1.09
CA GLU A 390 27.06 -14.33 1.29
C GLU A 390 26.69 -14.88 2.68
N VAL A 391 26.84 -14.08 3.73
CA VAL A 391 26.44 -14.46 5.09
C VAL A 391 24.96 -14.79 5.14
N ILE A 392 24.12 -13.98 4.49
CA ILE A 392 22.67 -14.21 4.43
C ILE A 392 22.33 -15.49 3.66
N SER A 393 23.07 -15.80 2.59
CA SER A 393 22.95 -17.07 1.86
C SER A 393 23.30 -18.27 2.75
N GLN A 394 24.37 -18.18 3.54
CA GLN A 394 24.75 -19.22 4.50
C GLN A 394 23.71 -19.39 5.61
N MET A 395 23.15 -18.29 6.13
CA MET A 395 22.04 -18.32 7.09
C MET A 395 20.80 -19.02 6.50
N ALA A 396 20.47 -18.74 5.23
CA ALA A 396 19.36 -19.37 4.53
C ALA A 396 19.55 -20.89 4.41
N LEU A 397 20.73 -21.34 3.96
CA LEU A 397 21.03 -22.77 3.85
C LEU A 397 21.04 -23.46 5.22
N GLY A 398 21.73 -22.87 6.21
CA GLY A 398 21.85 -23.45 7.55
C GLY A 398 20.48 -23.62 8.21
N THR A 399 19.66 -22.57 8.25
CA THR A 399 18.30 -22.66 8.82
C THR A 399 17.37 -23.54 8.00
N GLY A 400 17.52 -23.54 6.67
CA GLY A 400 16.77 -24.43 5.79
C GLY A 400 17.06 -25.91 6.06
N TYR A 401 18.33 -26.30 6.19
CA TYR A 401 18.72 -27.67 6.49
C TYR A 401 18.34 -28.08 7.91
N VAL A 402 18.42 -27.16 8.89
CA VAL A 402 17.90 -27.41 10.24
C VAL A 402 16.39 -27.64 10.22
N SER A 403 15.62 -26.92 9.40
CA SER A 403 14.19 -27.19 9.26
C SER A 403 13.93 -28.62 8.75
N ILE A 404 14.71 -29.10 7.77
CA ILE A 404 14.60 -30.46 7.26
C ILE A 404 14.98 -31.48 8.33
N LEU A 405 16.02 -31.21 9.12
CA LEU A 405 16.40 -32.08 10.24
C LEU A 405 15.27 -32.16 11.29
N VAL A 406 14.67 -31.03 11.66
CA VAL A 406 13.52 -30.98 12.58
C VAL A 406 12.36 -31.79 12.03
N LEU A 407 12.08 -31.69 10.73
CA LEU A 407 11.05 -32.49 10.06
C LEU A 407 11.37 -33.99 10.09
N ALA A 408 12.62 -34.37 9.83
CA ALA A 408 13.05 -35.77 9.88
C ALA A 408 12.92 -36.36 11.29
N LEU A 409 13.28 -35.58 12.33
CA LEU A 409 13.09 -35.97 13.72
C LEU A 409 11.60 -36.14 14.07
N TYR A 410 10.75 -35.23 13.58
CA TYR A 410 9.31 -35.33 13.74
C TYR A 410 8.73 -36.58 13.06
N MET A 411 9.16 -36.90 11.85
CA MET A 411 8.72 -38.10 11.12
C MET A 411 9.05 -39.41 11.84
N ASN A 412 10.09 -39.41 12.67
CA ASN A 412 10.48 -40.55 13.50
C ASN A 412 9.82 -40.55 14.90
N SER A 413 8.90 -39.62 15.17
CA SER A 413 8.18 -39.56 16.44
C SER A 413 7.05 -40.61 16.52
N PRO A 414 6.70 -41.09 17.72
CA PRO A 414 5.60 -42.03 17.91
C PRO A 414 4.26 -41.50 17.37
N ASP A 415 4.03 -40.19 17.47
CA ASP A 415 2.79 -39.54 17.02
C ASP A 415 2.57 -39.70 15.51
N VAL A 416 3.65 -39.63 14.71
CA VAL A 416 3.57 -39.80 13.25
C VAL A 416 3.28 -41.26 12.89
N ALA A 417 3.83 -42.22 13.63
CA ALA A 417 3.55 -43.64 13.43
C ALA A 417 2.08 -43.99 13.71
N LEU A 418 1.37 -43.19 14.51
CA LEU A 418 -0.06 -43.36 14.77
C LEU A 418 -0.95 -42.72 13.70
N LEU A 419 -0.48 -41.64 13.06
CA LEU A 419 -1.27 -40.84 12.12
C LEU A 419 -1.10 -41.26 10.65
N TYR A 420 0.00 -41.94 10.32
CA TYR A 420 0.40 -42.32 8.96
C TYR A 420 0.62 -43.83 8.87
N SER A 421 0.04 -44.46 7.85
CA SER A 421 0.13 -45.91 7.61
C SER A 421 1.50 -46.37 7.11
N ASN A 422 2.22 -45.51 6.36
CA ASN A 422 3.58 -45.77 5.87
C ASN A 422 4.52 -44.58 6.13
N PRO A 423 4.99 -44.39 7.38
CA PRO A 423 5.90 -43.31 7.74
C PRO A 423 7.20 -43.25 6.92
N PRO A 424 7.83 -44.36 6.48
CA PRO A 424 9.01 -44.31 5.62
C PRO A 424 8.84 -43.50 4.33
N ALA A 425 7.64 -43.49 3.72
CA ALA A 425 7.37 -42.69 2.53
C ALA A 425 7.59 -41.18 2.76
N LEU A 426 7.36 -40.70 3.98
CA LEU A 426 7.49 -39.29 4.34
C LEU A 426 8.95 -38.78 4.21
N TRP A 427 9.95 -39.65 4.29
CA TRP A 427 11.36 -39.27 4.11
C TRP A 427 11.65 -38.70 2.72
N GLY A 428 10.85 -39.05 1.71
CA GLY A 428 10.93 -38.44 0.38
C GLY A 428 10.76 -36.91 0.41
N ILE A 429 9.93 -36.41 1.35
CA ILE A 429 9.72 -34.97 1.55
C ILE A 429 11.02 -34.29 1.96
N CYS A 430 11.81 -34.89 2.86
CA CYS A 430 13.08 -34.33 3.30
C CYS A 430 14.08 -34.17 2.15
N LEU A 431 14.18 -35.18 1.27
CA LEU A 431 15.07 -35.12 0.10
C LEU A 431 14.63 -34.04 -0.90
N ILE A 432 13.33 -33.90 -1.12
CA ILE A 432 12.79 -32.86 -2.02
C ILE A 432 13.04 -31.47 -1.45
N LEU A 433 12.78 -31.27 -0.16
CA LEU A 433 13.01 -29.97 0.50
C LEU A 433 14.50 -29.62 0.51
N LEU A 434 15.39 -30.61 0.70
CA LEU A 434 16.83 -30.41 0.60
C LEU A 434 17.20 -29.88 -0.78
N PHE A 435 16.81 -30.59 -1.83
CA PHE A 435 17.02 -30.15 -3.21
C PHE A 435 16.44 -28.75 -3.47
N TRP A 436 15.20 -28.51 -3.04
CA TRP A 436 14.49 -27.26 -3.33
C TRP A 436 15.11 -26.06 -2.61
N ILE A 437 15.50 -26.20 -1.34
CA ILE A 437 16.19 -25.15 -0.57
C ILE A 437 17.57 -24.87 -1.17
N SER A 438 18.35 -25.90 -1.50
CA SER A 438 19.66 -25.69 -2.15
C SER A 438 19.49 -24.98 -3.50
N ARG A 439 18.49 -25.37 -4.28
CA ARG A 439 18.21 -24.78 -5.60
C ARG A 439 17.77 -23.33 -5.50
N ILE A 440 16.84 -22.99 -4.60
CA ILE A 440 16.33 -21.62 -4.52
C ILE A 440 17.42 -20.64 -4.08
N VAL A 441 18.28 -21.04 -3.14
CA VAL A 441 19.44 -20.23 -2.73
C VAL A 441 20.43 -20.07 -3.90
N LEU A 442 20.72 -21.15 -4.63
CA LEU A 442 21.61 -21.10 -5.80
C LEU A 442 21.10 -20.15 -6.89
N LEU A 443 19.82 -20.23 -7.24
CA LEU A 443 19.21 -19.35 -8.25
C LEU A 443 19.19 -17.90 -7.79
N THR A 444 18.96 -17.66 -6.50
CA THR A 444 18.99 -16.32 -5.92
C THR A 444 20.40 -15.74 -5.98
N HIS A 445 21.41 -16.54 -5.65
CA HIS A 445 22.81 -16.14 -5.77
C HIS A 445 23.20 -15.79 -7.22
N ARG A 446 22.59 -16.45 -8.21
CA ARG A 446 22.79 -16.15 -9.64
C ARG A 446 22.02 -14.91 -10.13
N GLY A 447 21.17 -14.32 -9.30
CA GLY A 447 20.31 -13.20 -9.69
C GLY A 447 19.14 -13.60 -10.59
N GLU A 448 18.75 -14.88 -10.60
CA GLU A 448 17.63 -15.38 -11.42
C GLU A 448 16.27 -15.27 -10.70
N MET A 449 16.25 -14.87 -9.42
CA MET A 449 15.04 -14.72 -8.61
C MET A 449 14.81 -13.26 -8.20
N HIS A 450 13.77 -12.62 -8.76
CA HIS A 450 13.42 -11.22 -8.47
C HIS A 450 12.13 -11.05 -7.63
N ASP A 451 11.38 -12.15 -7.44
CA ASP A 451 10.12 -12.16 -6.72
C ASP A 451 10.30 -12.66 -5.27
N ASP A 452 9.27 -12.47 -4.44
CA ASP A 452 9.21 -13.10 -3.11
C ASP A 452 9.29 -14.64 -3.26
N PRO A 453 10.06 -15.37 -2.43
CA PRO A 453 10.29 -16.81 -2.58
C PRO A 453 9.01 -17.64 -2.70
N ILE A 454 7.94 -17.24 -2.02
CA ILE A 454 6.65 -17.93 -2.07
C ILE A 454 5.97 -17.73 -3.43
N VAL A 455 6.07 -16.53 -4.00
CA VAL A 455 5.53 -16.22 -5.33
C VAL A 455 6.36 -16.94 -6.41
N PHE A 456 7.69 -16.94 -6.24
CA PHE A 456 8.59 -17.70 -7.11
C PHE A 456 8.22 -19.19 -7.11
N ALA A 457 7.99 -19.79 -5.94
CA ALA A 457 7.63 -21.21 -5.81
C ALA A 457 6.39 -21.60 -6.62
N VAL A 458 5.41 -20.70 -6.72
CA VAL A 458 4.18 -20.92 -7.49
C VAL A 458 4.38 -20.73 -9.00
N ARG A 459 5.26 -19.81 -9.41
CA ARG A 459 5.50 -19.53 -10.85
C ARG A 459 6.47 -20.52 -11.47
N ASP A 460 7.55 -20.86 -10.76
CA ASP A 460 8.62 -21.72 -11.23
C ASP A 460 8.15 -23.17 -11.43
N ARG A 461 8.48 -23.75 -12.58
CA ARG A 461 8.01 -25.10 -12.96
C ARG A 461 8.61 -26.17 -12.06
N ILE A 462 9.89 -26.07 -11.74
CA ILE A 462 10.59 -27.05 -10.90
C ILE A 462 10.09 -26.96 -9.46
N SER A 463 9.88 -25.75 -8.94
CA SER A 463 9.29 -25.56 -7.60
C SER A 463 7.88 -26.14 -7.49
N ARG A 464 7.03 -25.98 -8.51
CA ARG A 464 5.72 -26.64 -8.56
C ARG A 464 5.83 -28.16 -8.59
N LEU A 465 6.78 -28.71 -9.36
CA LEU A 465 7.04 -30.15 -9.38
C LEU A 465 7.48 -30.66 -8.01
N CYS A 466 8.40 -29.97 -7.33
CA CYS A 466 8.78 -30.28 -5.95
C CYS A 466 7.56 -30.26 -5.01
N GLY A 467 6.71 -29.23 -5.09
CA GLY A 467 5.48 -29.16 -4.31
C GLY A 467 4.53 -30.33 -4.56
N MET A 468 4.31 -30.72 -5.82
CA MET A 468 3.49 -31.88 -6.18
C MET A 468 4.08 -33.19 -5.64
N MET A 469 5.40 -33.37 -5.72
CA MET A 469 6.07 -34.55 -5.16
C MET A 469 5.96 -34.60 -3.63
N VAL A 470 6.08 -33.47 -2.94
CA VAL A 470 5.87 -33.38 -1.47
C VAL A 470 4.46 -33.83 -1.10
N VAL A 471 3.44 -33.33 -1.81
CA VAL A 471 2.04 -33.75 -1.62
C VAL A 471 1.89 -35.25 -1.93
N GLY A 472 2.51 -35.74 -3.00
CA GLY A 472 2.51 -37.16 -3.35
C GLY A 472 3.06 -38.06 -2.23
N PHE A 473 4.22 -37.71 -1.66
CA PHE A 473 4.80 -38.46 -0.53
C PHE A 473 3.96 -38.36 0.74
N ALA A 474 3.34 -37.21 1.01
CA ALA A 474 2.42 -37.05 2.14
C ALA A 474 1.18 -37.97 2.02
N VAL A 475 0.59 -38.03 0.81
CA VAL A 475 -0.55 -38.93 0.52
C VAL A 475 -0.13 -40.39 0.58
N LEU A 476 1.03 -40.75 0.03
CA LEU A 476 1.56 -42.11 0.11
C LEU A 476 1.78 -42.54 1.57
N GLY A 477 2.31 -41.66 2.41
CA GLY A 477 2.45 -41.97 3.83
C GLY A 477 1.12 -42.12 4.55
N ALA A 478 0.08 -41.39 4.13
CA ALA A 478 -1.23 -41.38 4.80
C ALA A 478 -2.12 -42.57 4.40
N VAL A 479 -2.01 -43.06 3.15
CA VAL A 479 -2.97 -44.01 2.56
C VAL A 479 -2.41 -45.43 2.40
N MET A 480 -1.09 -45.60 2.24
CA MET A 480 -0.48 -46.92 2.00
C MET A 480 0.08 -47.55 3.26
#